data_AF-G0MS99-F1
#
_entry.id   AF-G0MS99-F1
#
_cell.length_a   1.000
_cell.length_b   1.000
_cell.length_c   1.000
_cell.angle_alpha   90.00
_cell.angle_beta   90.00
_cell.angle_gamma   90.00
#
_symmetry.space_group_name_H-M   'P 1'
#
loop_
_entity.id
_entity.type
_entity.pdbx_description
1 polymer ?
#
loop_
_entity_poly.entity_id
_entity_poly.type
_entity_poly.pdbx_seq_one_letter_code
_entity_poly.pdbx_strand_id
1 'polypeptide(L)'
;MTTKYLTLPSIFQPNPDLEMMKYGIIYFVSSLLVLPLFLVLLKIMGCILNAFWIGDFPVMTLLAVCRILIFSSVIQLKKVPNSIKLMLIAFVSWTTFLIAFGSITQNFYLSMPSWDYDFETFGIELFEMQEILISFPCLVISYFAYIFMAYLIYAKKNLSSSVQSRKNEIIILFQSTFVTTYITFLIIVYHQAMFHIDLVDLTVTRNQAIMNMGLIFHCYVNPTLTIVCNKSLREECFIVLGFRKRRENKKSISITVSKASSIHPRKSIAI
;
A
#
# COMPACT_ATOMS: atom_id res chain seq x y z
N MET A 1 -49.26 55.82 -36.74
CA MET A 1 -48.20 55.97 -35.72
C MET A 1 -48.53 54.99 -34.60
N THR A 2 -47.95 53.79 -34.63
CA THR A 2 -48.14 52.79 -33.56
C THR A 2 -46.88 51.95 -33.48
N THR A 3 -45.95 52.45 -32.66
CA THR A 3 -44.68 51.81 -32.31
C THR A 3 -44.97 50.54 -31.51
N LYS A 4 -44.77 49.36 -32.11
CA LYS A 4 -44.73 48.10 -31.38
C LYS A 4 -43.44 48.09 -30.54
N TYR A 5 -43.58 48.30 -29.24
CA TYR A 5 -42.52 48.03 -28.29
C TYR A 5 -42.24 46.51 -28.30
N LEU A 6 -41.11 46.11 -28.87
CA LEU A 6 -40.56 44.76 -28.68
C LEU A 6 -40.12 44.66 -27.21
N THR A 7 -41.00 44.12 -26.38
CA THR A 7 -40.62 43.62 -25.05
C THR A 7 -39.60 42.50 -25.26
N LEU A 8 -38.34 42.74 -24.88
CA LEU A 8 -37.35 41.67 -24.85
C LEU A 8 -37.87 40.56 -23.92
N PRO A 9 -37.86 39.29 -24.35
CA PRO A 9 -38.23 38.19 -23.47
C PRO A 9 -37.29 38.19 -22.27
N SER A 10 -37.88 38.22 -21.06
CA SER A 10 -37.12 38.10 -19.82
C SER A 10 -36.42 36.75 -19.81
N ILE A 11 -35.18 36.70 -19.34
CA ILE A 11 -34.42 35.45 -19.19
C ILE A 11 -35.11 34.47 -18.21
N PHE A 12 -36.05 34.98 -17.41
CA PHE A 12 -36.88 34.22 -16.48
C PHE A 12 -38.26 33.84 -17.04
N GLN A 13 -38.54 34.13 -18.33
CA GLN A 13 -39.73 33.58 -18.96
C GLN A 13 -39.53 32.08 -19.23
N PRO A 14 -40.47 31.21 -18.82
CA PRO A 14 -40.38 29.79 -19.08
C PRO A 14 -40.26 29.55 -20.59
N ASN A 15 -39.28 28.74 -20.99
CA ASN A 15 -39.07 28.41 -22.39
C ASN A 15 -40.35 27.76 -22.95
N PRO A 16 -40.93 28.26 -24.06
CA PRO A 16 -42.13 27.67 -24.66
C PRO A 16 -41.90 26.23 -25.17
N ASP A 17 -40.63 25.84 -25.35
CA ASP A 17 -40.25 24.47 -25.67
C ASP A 17 -40.33 23.58 -24.42
N LEU A 18 -41.40 22.78 -24.37
CA LEU A 18 -41.69 21.83 -23.29
C LEU A 18 -40.57 20.80 -23.09
N GLU A 19 -39.84 20.43 -24.16
CA GLU A 19 -38.74 19.44 -24.06
C GLU A 19 -37.53 20.05 -23.35
N MET A 20 -37.16 21.30 -23.67
CA MET A 20 -36.08 22.02 -22.98
C MET A 20 -36.39 22.25 -21.50
N MET A 21 -37.66 22.47 -21.16
CA MET A 21 -38.09 22.58 -19.76
C MET A 21 -37.95 21.24 -19.01
N LYS A 22 -38.31 20.11 -19.65
CA LYS A 22 -38.10 18.77 -19.09
C LYS A 22 -36.62 18.48 -18.84
N TYR A 23 -35.74 18.79 -19.80
CA TYR A 23 -34.29 18.65 -19.62
C TYR A 23 -33.76 19.50 -18.47
N GLY A 24 -34.24 20.75 -18.33
CA GLY A 24 -33.88 21.62 -17.21
C GLY A 24 -34.31 21.06 -15.85
N ILE A 25 -35.52 20.51 -15.76
CA ILE A 25 -36.02 19.86 -14.53
C ILE A 25 -35.19 18.60 -14.21
N ILE A 26 -34.90 17.75 -15.20
CA ILE A 26 -34.07 16.54 -15.03
C ILE A 26 -32.66 16.92 -14.54
N TYR A 27 -32.05 17.95 -15.14
CA TYR A 27 -30.74 18.44 -14.74
C TYR A 27 -30.76 19.01 -13.32
N PHE A 28 -31.78 19.78 -12.96
CA PHE A 28 -31.94 20.34 -11.61
C PHE A 28 -32.09 19.23 -10.55
N VAL A 29 -32.97 18.26 -10.81
CA VAL A 29 -33.19 17.10 -9.92
C VAL A 29 -31.91 16.26 -9.80
N SER A 30 -31.21 16.05 -10.91
CA SER A 30 -29.93 15.33 -10.92
C SER A 30 -28.86 16.08 -10.13
N SER A 31 -28.76 17.40 -10.29
CA SER A 31 -27.78 18.25 -9.58
C SER A 31 -28.02 18.31 -8.07
N LEU A 32 -29.29 18.23 -7.63
CA LEU A 32 -29.64 18.12 -6.21
C LEU A 32 -29.15 16.81 -5.58
N LEU A 33 -29.05 15.73 -6.36
CA LEU A 33 -28.54 14.43 -5.89
C LEU A 33 -27.02 14.35 -5.92
N VAL A 34 -26.34 15.17 -6.72
CA VAL A 34 -24.88 15.15 -6.86
C VAL A 34 -24.18 15.50 -5.54
N LEU A 35 -24.63 16.54 -4.83
CA LEU A 35 -24.00 16.97 -3.59
C LEU A 35 -24.06 15.92 -2.45
N PRO A 36 -25.22 15.35 -2.09
CA PRO A 36 -25.27 14.30 -1.07
C PRO A 36 -24.53 13.04 -1.51
N LEU A 37 -24.60 12.66 -2.79
CA LEU A 37 -23.83 11.53 -3.32
C LEU A 37 -22.31 11.76 -3.18
N PHE A 38 -21.85 12.97 -3.50
CA PHE A 38 -20.44 13.35 -3.36
C PHE A 38 -19.96 13.23 -1.90
N LEU A 39 -20.75 13.67 -0.92
CA LEU A 39 -20.40 13.55 0.49
C LEU A 39 -20.30 12.09 0.94
N VAL A 40 -21.22 11.23 0.51
CA VAL A 40 -21.16 9.79 0.79
C VAL A 40 -19.91 9.16 0.16
N LEU A 41 -19.59 9.52 -1.08
CA LEU A 41 -18.39 9.01 -1.76
C LEU A 41 -17.10 9.46 -1.05
N LEU A 42 -17.04 10.70 -0.56
CA LEU A 42 -15.90 11.19 0.24
C LEU A 42 -15.68 10.36 1.50
N LYS A 43 -16.75 10.11 2.27
CA LYS A 43 -16.68 9.28 3.48
C LYS A 43 -16.21 7.86 3.16
N ILE A 44 -16.76 7.23 2.10
CA ILE A 44 -16.33 5.90 1.64
C ILE A 44 -14.82 5.89 1.30
N MET A 45 -14.33 6.89 0.57
CA MET A 45 -12.90 6.98 0.24
C MET A 45 -12.03 7.10 1.49
N GLY A 46 -12.45 7.91 2.47
CA GLY A 46 -11.78 8.02 3.76
C GLY A 46 -11.69 6.67 4.49
N CYS A 47 -12.80 5.94 4.56
CA CYS A 47 -12.85 4.61 5.17
C CYS A 47 -11.91 3.61 4.48
N ILE A 48 -11.87 3.64 3.14
CA ILE A 48 -10.98 2.78 2.34
C ILE A 48 -9.52 3.13 2.64
N LEU A 49 -9.17 4.41 2.63
CA LEU A 49 -7.80 4.88 2.91
C LEU A 49 -7.35 4.45 4.31
N ASN A 50 -8.20 4.67 5.31
CA ASN A 50 -7.92 4.30 6.68
C ASN A 50 -7.80 2.76 6.87
N ALA A 51 -8.70 1.98 6.27
CA ALA A 51 -8.60 0.52 6.35
C ALA A 51 -7.31 -0.02 5.73
N PHE A 52 -6.87 0.52 4.58
CA PHE A 52 -5.59 0.16 3.98
C PHE A 52 -4.39 0.61 4.82
N TRP A 53 -4.48 1.79 5.45
CA TRP A 53 -3.46 2.26 6.39
C TRP A 53 -3.28 1.28 7.55
N ILE A 54 -4.37 0.90 8.23
CA ILE A 54 -4.28 -0.04 9.36
C ILE A 54 -3.86 -1.45 8.87
N GLY A 55 -4.32 -1.86 7.68
CA GLY A 55 -3.97 -3.13 7.05
C GLY A 55 -2.50 -3.25 6.64
N ASP A 56 -1.78 -2.15 6.43
CA ASP A 56 -0.38 -2.18 6.03
C ASP A 56 0.55 -2.63 7.18
N PHE A 57 0.23 -2.30 8.44
CA PHE A 57 1.07 -2.63 9.59
C PHE A 57 1.32 -4.13 9.78
N PRO A 58 0.29 -5.01 9.81
CA PRO A 58 0.50 -6.44 9.96
C PRO A 58 1.21 -7.05 8.74
N VAL A 59 0.93 -6.54 7.54
CA VAL A 59 1.56 -7.02 6.29
C VAL A 59 3.05 -6.68 6.30
N MET A 60 3.42 -5.44 6.64
CA MET A 60 4.82 -5.03 6.76
C MET A 60 5.58 -5.84 7.83
N THR A 61 4.95 -6.06 8.98
CA THR A 61 5.53 -6.87 10.06
C THR A 61 5.75 -8.32 9.61
N LEU A 62 4.76 -8.91 8.93
CA LEU A 62 4.86 -10.25 8.38
C LEU A 62 6.00 -10.34 7.35
N LEU A 63 6.14 -9.35 6.47
CA LEU A 63 7.24 -9.30 5.50
C LEU A 63 8.61 -9.23 6.20
N ALA A 64 8.73 -8.47 7.29
CA ALA A 64 9.95 -8.41 8.09
C ALA A 64 10.31 -9.77 8.69
N VAL A 65 9.34 -10.45 9.31
CA VAL A 65 9.52 -11.79 9.89
C VAL A 65 9.83 -12.83 8.81
N CYS A 66 9.15 -12.78 7.66
CA CYS A 66 9.41 -13.67 6.54
C CYS A 66 10.86 -13.57 6.06
N ARG A 67 11.40 -12.34 5.95
CA ARG A 67 12.80 -12.12 5.58
C ARG A 67 13.76 -12.78 6.60
N ILE A 68 13.51 -12.63 7.89
CA ILE A 68 14.29 -13.31 8.93
C ILE A 68 14.28 -14.82 8.74
N LEU A 69 13.09 -15.41 8.57
CA LEU A 69 12.95 -16.87 8.45
C LEU A 69 13.69 -17.42 7.22
N ILE A 70 13.73 -16.65 6.13
CA ILE A 70 14.53 -16.96 4.94
C ILE A 70 16.03 -16.88 5.26
N PHE A 71 16.48 -15.84 5.97
CA PHE A 71 17.89 -15.69 6.35
C PHE A 71 18.39 -16.76 7.31
N SER A 72 17.57 -17.12 8.28
CA SER A 72 17.81 -18.22 9.22
C SER A 72 17.68 -19.60 8.57
N SER A 73 17.42 -19.67 7.26
CA SER A 73 17.25 -20.91 6.48
C SER A 73 16.12 -21.83 6.97
N VAL A 74 15.18 -21.29 7.76
CA VAL A 74 13.99 -22.00 8.23
C VAL A 74 12.99 -22.19 7.10
N ILE A 75 12.90 -21.20 6.20
CA ILE A 75 12.02 -21.21 5.02
C ILE A 75 12.84 -21.16 3.74
N GLN A 76 12.48 -21.99 2.76
CA GLN A 76 13.04 -21.92 1.42
C GLN A 76 12.34 -20.84 0.59
N LEU A 77 13.11 -19.97 -0.07
CA LEU A 77 12.62 -18.85 -0.89
C LEU A 77 11.60 -19.27 -1.97
N LYS A 78 11.66 -20.53 -2.45
CA LYS A 78 10.80 -21.03 -3.53
C LYS A 78 9.42 -21.51 -3.09
N LYS A 79 9.18 -21.75 -1.79
CA LYS A 79 7.91 -22.27 -1.29
C LYS A 79 7.48 -21.52 -0.05
N VAL A 80 6.50 -20.63 -0.24
CA VAL A 80 5.84 -19.94 0.89
C VAL A 80 5.10 -20.99 1.72
N PRO A 81 5.41 -21.13 3.03
CA PRO A 81 4.75 -22.09 3.90
C PRO A 81 3.27 -21.75 4.09
N ASN A 82 2.47 -22.76 4.40
CA ASN A 82 1.03 -22.61 4.53
C ASN A 82 0.63 -21.65 5.67
N SER A 83 1.43 -21.56 6.74
CA SER A 83 1.20 -20.63 7.84
C SER A 83 1.21 -19.17 7.39
N ILE A 84 2.21 -18.75 6.61
CA ILE A 84 2.31 -17.39 6.07
C ILE A 84 1.14 -17.09 5.14
N LYS A 85 0.74 -18.07 4.29
CA LYS A 85 -0.42 -17.91 3.41
C LYS A 85 -1.71 -17.70 4.20
N LEU A 86 -1.92 -18.49 5.25
CA LEU A 86 -3.09 -18.38 6.12
C LEU A 86 -3.14 -17.00 6.82
N MET A 87 -2.01 -16.52 7.34
CA MET A 87 -1.91 -15.19 7.94
C MET A 87 -2.22 -14.07 6.94
N LEU A 88 -1.68 -14.15 5.72
CA LEU A 88 -1.97 -13.18 4.65
C LEU A 88 -3.47 -13.16 4.30
N ILE A 89 -4.08 -14.33 4.15
CA ILE A 89 -5.53 -14.42 3.88
C ILE A 89 -6.32 -13.79 5.02
N ALA A 90 -5.95 -14.06 6.28
CA ALA A 90 -6.59 -13.47 7.44
C ALA A 90 -6.50 -11.94 7.44
N PHE A 91 -5.33 -11.36 7.18
CA PHE A 91 -5.14 -9.90 7.12
C PHE A 91 -5.91 -9.26 5.97
N VAL A 92 -5.92 -9.89 4.79
CA VAL A 92 -6.71 -9.39 3.65
C VAL A 92 -8.21 -9.46 3.94
N SER A 93 -8.68 -10.57 4.53
CA SER A 93 -10.10 -10.70 4.90
C SER A 93 -10.51 -9.68 5.95
N TRP A 94 -9.65 -9.41 6.92
CA TRP A 94 -9.89 -8.43 7.96
C TRP A 94 -9.91 -7.00 7.41
N THR A 95 -8.96 -6.65 6.54
CA THR A 95 -8.94 -5.34 5.85
C THR A 95 -10.20 -5.15 4.99
N THR A 96 -10.63 -6.20 4.29
CA THR A 96 -11.86 -6.16 3.48
C THR A 96 -13.10 -5.97 4.37
N PHE A 97 -13.13 -6.62 5.54
CA PHE A 97 -14.18 -6.42 6.53
C PHE A 97 -14.22 -4.97 7.03
N LEU A 98 -13.07 -4.35 7.35
CA LEU A 98 -13.01 -2.95 7.73
C LEU A 98 -13.57 -2.01 6.65
N ILE A 99 -13.19 -2.25 5.39
CA ILE A 99 -13.69 -1.47 4.25
C ILE A 99 -15.21 -1.59 4.15
N ALA A 100 -15.74 -2.81 4.18
CA ALA A 100 -17.18 -3.04 4.04
C ALA A 100 -17.96 -2.42 5.22
N PHE A 101 -17.50 -2.65 6.44
CA PHE A 101 -18.15 -2.12 7.64
C PHE A 101 -18.10 -0.59 7.67
N GLY A 102 -16.93 0.01 7.48
CA GLY A 102 -16.76 1.47 7.47
C GLY A 102 -17.50 2.16 6.33
N SER A 103 -17.62 1.51 5.17
CA SER A 103 -18.42 2.02 4.05
C SER A 103 -19.92 1.97 4.32
N ILE A 104 -20.41 1.03 5.13
CA ILE A 104 -21.83 0.96 5.52
C ILE A 104 -22.14 1.95 6.64
N THR A 105 -21.28 2.01 7.66
CA THR A 105 -21.51 2.86 8.83
C THR A 105 -21.12 4.31 8.61
N GLN A 106 -20.35 4.63 7.56
CA GLN A 106 -19.90 5.99 7.25
C GLN A 106 -19.11 6.61 8.42
N ASN A 107 -18.31 5.78 9.08
CA ASN A 107 -17.63 6.06 10.35
C ASN A 107 -16.43 7.01 10.26
N PHE A 108 -16.09 7.47 9.06
CA PHE A 108 -14.96 8.34 8.80
C PHE A 108 -15.42 9.52 7.95
N TYR A 109 -15.00 10.72 8.32
CA TYR A 109 -15.40 11.95 7.63
C TYR A 109 -14.22 12.91 7.48
N LEU A 110 -14.36 13.83 6.52
CA LEU A 110 -13.37 14.86 6.26
C LEU A 110 -13.74 16.13 7.03
N SER A 111 -13.11 16.34 8.18
CA SER A 111 -13.08 17.61 8.92
C SER A 111 -11.97 18.50 8.34
N MET A 112 -12.24 19.18 7.20
CA MET A 112 -11.21 19.94 6.46
C MET A 112 -10.26 20.72 7.40
N PRO A 113 -8.94 20.47 7.32
CA PRO A 113 -8.19 19.71 6.31
C PRO A 113 -7.84 18.26 6.73
N SER A 114 -8.39 17.76 7.84
CA SER A 114 -8.14 16.43 8.40
C SER A 114 -9.22 15.41 8.11
N TRP A 115 -8.82 14.15 8.13
CA TRP A 115 -9.74 13.03 8.23
C TRP A 115 -9.86 12.61 9.69
N ASP A 116 -11.08 12.31 10.12
CA ASP A 116 -11.34 11.94 11.50
C ASP A 116 -12.49 10.92 11.62
N TYR A 117 -12.54 10.24 12.76
CA TYR A 117 -13.60 9.31 13.10
C TYR A 117 -14.86 10.06 13.56
N ASP A 118 -16.02 9.62 13.06
CA ASP A 118 -17.32 10.22 13.37
C ASP A 118 -17.92 9.64 14.67
N PHE A 119 -17.41 10.05 15.84
CA PHE A 119 -17.74 9.46 17.16
C PHE A 119 -19.23 9.35 17.53
N GLU A 120 -20.13 9.95 16.75
CA GLU A 120 -21.58 9.76 16.90
C GLU A 120 -22.05 8.37 16.42
N THR A 121 -21.23 7.66 15.64
CA THR A 121 -21.60 6.37 15.04
C THR A 121 -21.19 5.18 15.91
N PHE A 122 -22.03 4.15 15.96
CA PHE A 122 -21.83 2.96 16.77
C PHE A 122 -20.52 2.22 16.45
N GLY A 123 -19.76 1.89 17.51
CA GLY A 123 -18.59 1.00 17.45
C GLY A 123 -17.27 1.67 17.08
N ILE A 124 -17.23 3.00 16.93
CA ILE A 124 -16.02 3.72 16.50
C ILE A 124 -14.88 3.69 17.49
N GLU A 125 -15.16 3.81 18.78
CA GLU A 125 -14.13 3.72 19.83
C GLU A 125 -13.33 2.42 19.72
N LEU A 126 -13.98 1.32 19.32
CA LEU A 126 -13.30 0.03 19.09
C LEU A 126 -12.34 0.09 17.89
N PHE A 127 -12.70 0.79 16.81
CA PHE A 127 -11.85 0.91 15.62
C PHE A 127 -10.65 1.83 15.86
N GLU A 128 -10.84 2.95 16.55
CA GLU A 128 -9.74 3.83 16.96
C GLU A 128 -8.78 3.10 17.89
N MET A 129 -9.30 2.43 18.92
CA MET A 129 -8.48 1.61 19.83
C MET A 129 -7.77 0.48 19.09
N GLN A 130 -8.41 -0.13 18.10
CA GLN A 130 -7.82 -1.17 17.28
C GLN A 130 -6.66 -0.65 16.41
N GLU A 131 -6.79 0.54 15.81
CA GLU A 131 -5.71 1.17 15.04
C GLU A 131 -4.44 1.31 15.89
N ILE A 132 -4.59 1.81 17.11
CA ILE A 132 -3.50 1.98 18.06
C ILE A 132 -2.96 0.60 18.49
N LEU A 133 -3.84 -0.31 18.91
CA LEU A 133 -3.44 -1.62 19.41
C LEU A 133 -2.75 -2.49 18.35
N ILE A 134 -3.04 -2.29 17.06
CA ILE A 134 -2.37 -3.01 15.97
C ILE A 134 -1.07 -2.31 15.58
N SER A 135 -1.10 -0.98 15.39
CA SER A 135 0.04 -0.22 14.88
C SER A 135 1.26 -0.30 15.81
N PHE A 136 1.08 -0.07 17.12
CA PHE A 136 2.20 -0.05 18.08
C PHE A 136 2.95 -1.38 18.17
N PRO A 137 2.29 -2.53 18.43
CA PRO A 137 2.98 -3.82 18.46
C PRO A 137 3.62 -4.18 17.12
N CYS A 138 2.95 -3.89 15.99
CA CYS A 138 3.51 -4.14 14.66
C CYS A 138 4.81 -3.34 14.43
N LEU A 139 4.85 -2.06 14.80
CA LEU A 139 6.05 -1.25 14.72
C LEU A 139 7.17 -1.80 15.60
N VAL A 140 6.87 -2.14 16.86
CA VAL A 140 7.85 -2.70 17.81
C VAL A 140 8.44 -4.01 17.28
N ILE A 141 7.59 -4.95 16.86
CA ILE A 141 8.02 -6.23 16.28
C ILE A 141 8.86 -5.99 15.01
N SER A 142 8.48 -5.03 14.17
CA SER A 142 9.23 -4.68 12.96
C SER A 142 10.63 -4.16 13.29
N TYR A 143 10.78 -3.30 14.29
CA TYR A 143 12.10 -2.81 14.73
C TYR A 143 12.99 -3.94 15.26
N PHE A 144 12.44 -4.81 16.13
CA PHE A 144 13.19 -5.99 16.60
C PHE A 144 13.58 -6.90 15.44
N ALA A 145 12.69 -7.09 14.48
CA ALA A 145 12.96 -7.87 13.29
C ALA A 145 14.10 -7.25 12.45
N TYR A 146 14.13 -5.93 12.31
CA TYR A 146 15.17 -5.23 11.54
C TYR A 146 16.55 -5.30 12.21
N ILE A 147 16.60 -5.17 13.53
CA ILE A 147 17.83 -5.36 14.32
C ILE A 147 18.33 -6.79 14.16
N PHE A 148 17.44 -7.78 14.27
CA PHE A 148 17.79 -9.18 14.11
C PHE A 148 18.27 -9.51 12.68
N MET A 149 17.63 -8.93 11.65
CA MET A 149 18.11 -9.05 10.27
C MET A 149 19.50 -8.45 10.09
N ALA A 150 19.77 -7.26 10.65
CA ALA A 150 21.10 -6.66 10.60
C ALA A 150 22.16 -7.57 11.26
N TYR A 151 21.82 -8.15 12.41
CA TYR A 151 22.66 -9.14 13.09
C TYR A 151 22.93 -10.37 12.21
N LEU A 152 21.90 -10.95 11.59
CA LEU A 152 22.06 -12.12 10.70
C LEU A 152 22.94 -11.80 9.49
N ILE A 153 22.77 -10.63 8.87
CA ILE A 153 23.61 -10.18 7.74
C ILE A 153 25.06 -10.05 8.19
N TYR A 154 25.30 -9.51 9.39
CA TYR A 154 26.64 -9.39 9.96
C TYR A 154 27.24 -10.75 10.31
N ALA A 155 26.50 -11.65 10.97
CA ALA A 155 26.98 -12.98 11.32
C ALA A 155 27.33 -13.81 10.07
N LYS A 156 26.54 -13.70 9.00
CA LYS A 156 26.76 -14.39 7.71
C LYS A 156 27.95 -13.82 6.91
N LYS A 157 28.55 -12.71 7.35
CA LYS A 157 29.85 -12.18 6.84
C LYS A 157 30.96 -13.24 6.88
N ASN A 158 30.89 -14.19 7.81
CA ASN A 158 31.93 -15.20 8.01
C ASN A 158 31.77 -16.45 7.13
N LEU A 159 30.69 -16.59 6.35
CA LEU A 159 30.25 -17.89 5.80
C LEU A 159 30.05 -17.92 4.27
N SER A 160 30.87 -17.20 3.50
CA SER A 160 30.88 -17.29 2.02
C SER A 160 29.66 -16.67 1.30
N SER A 161 29.37 -15.39 1.57
CA SER A 161 28.42 -14.61 0.77
C SER A 161 29.13 -13.57 -0.10
N SER A 162 28.74 -13.47 -1.37
CA SER A 162 29.23 -12.44 -2.30
C SER A 162 28.98 -11.03 -1.73
N VAL A 163 29.98 -10.14 -1.87
CA VAL A 163 29.88 -8.72 -1.47
C VAL A 163 28.64 -8.05 -2.11
N GLN A 164 28.32 -8.40 -3.36
CA GLN A 164 27.20 -7.82 -4.08
C GLN A 164 25.83 -8.27 -3.53
N SER A 165 25.71 -9.52 -3.08
CA SER A 165 24.47 -10.02 -2.44
C SER A 165 24.20 -9.26 -1.15
N ARG A 166 25.22 -9.12 -0.30
CA ARG A 166 25.12 -8.38 0.97
C ARG A 166 24.75 -6.92 0.77
N LYS A 167 25.35 -6.25 -0.23
CA LYS A 167 25.00 -4.87 -0.55
C LYS A 167 23.52 -4.75 -0.92
N ASN A 168 22.98 -5.67 -1.71
CA ASN A 168 21.56 -5.66 -2.06
C ASN A 168 20.67 -5.89 -0.82
N GLU A 169 21.06 -6.80 0.08
CA GLU A 169 20.33 -7.09 1.32
C GLU A 169 20.30 -5.90 2.28
N ILE A 170 21.44 -5.22 2.47
CA ILE A 170 21.53 -4.01 3.30
C ILE A 170 20.68 -2.89 2.72
N ILE A 171 20.67 -2.71 1.39
CA ILE A 171 19.85 -1.69 0.74
C ILE A 171 18.36 -1.99 0.93
N ILE A 172 17.94 -3.26 0.88
CA ILE A 172 16.56 -3.67 1.14
C ILE A 172 16.19 -3.44 2.62
N LEU A 173 17.10 -3.72 3.56
CA LEU A 173 16.89 -3.44 4.97
C LEU A 173 16.73 -1.93 5.21
N PHE A 174 17.63 -1.12 4.63
CA PHE A 174 17.58 0.34 4.70
C PHE A 174 16.24 0.89 4.20
N GLN A 175 15.75 0.39 3.07
CA GLN A 175 14.44 0.75 2.53
C GLN A 175 13.32 0.48 3.55
N SER A 176 13.26 -0.72 4.11
CA SER A 176 12.24 -1.06 5.10
C SER A 176 12.36 -0.24 6.39
N THR A 177 13.59 -0.02 6.90
CA THR A 177 13.81 0.80 8.08
C THR A 177 13.36 2.24 7.85
N PHE A 178 13.70 2.83 6.70
CA PHE A 178 13.28 4.19 6.37
C PHE A 178 11.75 4.31 6.34
N VAL A 179 11.05 3.39 5.67
CA VAL A 179 9.58 3.40 5.59
C VAL A 179 8.95 3.27 6.97
N THR A 180 9.44 2.35 7.81
CA THR A 180 8.92 2.16 9.17
C THR A 180 9.20 3.36 10.06
N THR A 181 10.38 3.98 9.97
CA THR A 181 10.70 5.20 10.71
C THR A 181 9.83 6.37 10.25
N TYR A 182 9.57 6.51 8.95
CA TYR A 182 8.64 7.51 8.41
C TYR A 182 7.23 7.34 8.98
N ILE A 183 6.68 6.11 9.00
CA ILE A 183 5.36 5.84 9.56
C ILE A 183 5.34 6.04 11.08
N THR A 184 6.41 5.65 11.78
CA THR A 184 6.55 5.85 13.23
C THR A 184 6.44 7.33 13.56
N PHE A 185 7.11 8.20 12.79
CA PHE A 185 7.00 9.64 12.96
C PHE A 185 5.57 10.13 12.71
N LEU A 186 4.90 9.68 11.65
CA LEU A 186 3.51 10.03 11.39
C LEU A 186 2.59 9.64 12.55
N ILE A 187 2.71 8.43 13.08
CA ILE A 187 1.91 7.95 14.23
C ILE A 187 2.17 8.79 15.49
N ILE A 188 3.43 9.08 15.81
CA ILE A 188 3.77 9.84 17.01
C ILE A 188 3.18 11.25 16.92
N VAL A 189 3.28 11.91 15.76
CA VAL A 189 2.70 13.25 15.58
C VAL A 189 1.17 13.19 15.57
N TYR A 190 0.57 12.19 14.94
CA TYR A 190 -0.89 12.04 14.87
C TYR A 190 -1.51 11.73 16.24
N HIS A 191 -0.89 10.85 17.03
CA HIS A 191 -1.33 10.45 18.37
C HIS A 191 -0.53 11.14 19.50
N GLN A 192 -0.01 12.34 19.25
CA GLN A 192 0.89 13.03 20.20
C GLN A 192 0.24 13.27 21.58
N ALA A 193 -1.10 13.42 21.61
CA ALA A 193 -1.87 13.55 22.85
C ALA A 193 -1.75 12.31 23.75
N MET A 194 -1.65 11.10 23.17
CA MET A 194 -1.42 9.88 23.95
C MET A 194 -0.03 9.83 24.59
N PHE A 195 0.95 10.47 23.94
CA PHE A 195 2.33 10.53 24.45
C PHE A 195 2.57 11.67 25.42
N HIS A 196 1.62 12.58 25.58
CA HIS A 196 1.81 13.83 26.34
C HIS A 196 3.02 14.63 25.82
N ILE A 197 3.24 14.63 24.50
CA ILE A 197 4.32 15.37 23.83
C ILE A 197 3.67 16.33 22.84
N ASP A 198 4.01 17.61 22.92
CA ASP A 198 3.56 18.62 21.95
C ASP A 198 4.65 18.82 20.89
N LEU A 199 4.75 17.89 19.93
CA LEU A 199 5.72 18.01 18.83
C LEU A 199 5.29 19.06 17.82
N VAL A 200 4.00 19.06 17.46
CA VAL A 200 3.44 19.92 16.43
C VAL A 200 2.07 20.38 16.90
N ASP A 201 1.83 21.69 16.88
CA ASP A 201 0.51 22.21 17.19
C ASP A 201 -0.50 21.82 16.10
N LEU A 202 -1.32 20.79 16.37
CA LEU A 202 -2.37 20.29 15.49
C LEU A 202 -3.65 21.11 15.58
N THR A 203 -3.71 22.20 16.37
CA THR A 203 -4.83 23.15 16.30
C THR A 203 -4.73 24.05 15.07
N VAL A 204 -3.51 24.20 14.52
CA VAL A 204 -3.26 25.02 13.34
C VAL A 204 -3.60 24.25 12.07
N THR A 205 -4.56 24.78 11.30
CA THR A 205 -5.03 24.23 10.01
C THR A 205 -3.89 23.89 9.04
N ARG A 206 -2.85 24.73 8.98
CA ARG A 206 -1.66 24.48 8.14
C ARG A 206 -0.94 23.19 8.54
N ASN A 207 -0.76 22.96 9.84
CA ASN A 207 -0.02 21.81 10.34
C ASN A 207 -0.84 20.53 10.12
N GLN A 208 -2.15 20.58 10.33
CA GLN A 208 -3.07 19.51 9.98
C GLN A 208 -3.00 19.17 8.48
N ALA A 209 -2.99 20.18 7.60
CA ALA A 209 -2.88 19.95 6.15
C ALA A 209 -1.55 19.27 5.75
N ILE A 210 -0.43 19.70 6.35
CA ILE A 210 0.89 19.07 6.12
C ILE A 210 0.89 17.61 6.59
N MET A 211 0.28 17.34 7.76
CA MET A 211 0.18 15.98 8.28
C MET A 211 -0.65 15.07 7.38
N ASN A 212 -1.82 15.54 6.91
CA ASN A 212 -2.64 14.78 5.96
C ASN A 212 -1.92 14.57 4.63
N MET A 213 -1.14 15.55 4.17
CA MET A 213 -0.28 15.39 3.00
C MET A 213 0.76 14.30 3.22
N GLY A 214 1.38 14.22 4.40
CA GLY A 214 2.28 13.15 4.80
C GLY A 214 1.63 11.77 4.82
N LEU A 215 0.39 11.68 5.32
CA LEU A 215 -0.40 10.45 5.32
C LEU A 215 -0.69 9.98 3.88
N ILE A 216 -1.09 10.87 2.98
CA ILE A 216 -1.35 10.53 1.58
C ILE A 216 -0.05 10.15 0.85
N PHE A 217 1.03 10.90 1.08
CA PHE A 217 2.32 10.60 0.46
C PHE A 217 2.88 9.24 0.90
N HIS A 218 2.54 8.77 2.10
CA HIS A 218 2.97 7.49 2.61
C HIS A 218 2.72 6.34 1.60
N CYS A 219 1.55 6.32 0.97
CA CYS A 219 1.15 5.31 -0.01
C CYS A 219 2.14 5.20 -1.20
N TYR A 220 2.86 6.28 -1.50
CA TYR A 220 3.84 6.33 -2.58
C TYR A 220 5.28 6.12 -2.11
N VAL A 221 5.59 6.39 -0.84
CA VAL A 221 6.94 6.24 -0.28
C VAL A 221 7.42 4.79 -0.40
N ASN A 222 6.59 3.81 -0.05
CA ASN A 222 6.98 2.40 -0.06
C ASN A 222 7.26 1.84 -1.48
N PRO A 223 6.37 2.01 -2.49
CA PRO A 223 6.68 1.62 -3.88
C PRO A 223 7.89 2.36 -4.47
N THR A 224 8.00 3.67 -4.22
CA THR A 224 9.08 4.49 -4.77
C THR A 224 10.44 4.03 -4.24
N LEU A 225 10.56 3.84 -2.92
CA LEU A 225 11.79 3.33 -2.32
C LEU A 225 12.08 1.90 -2.75
N THR A 226 11.05 1.06 -2.95
CA THR A 226 11.25 -0.30 -3.47
C THR A 226 11.91 -0.28 -4.86
N ILE A 227 11.49 0.60 -5.77
CA ILE A 227 12.08 0.75 -7.11
C ILE A 227 13.52 1.31 -7.02
N VAL A 228 13.77 2.26 -6.11
CA VAL A 228 15.09 2.87 -5.94
C VAL A 228 16.09 1.89 -5.30
N CYS A 229 15.67 1.13 -4.30
CA CYS A 229 16.53 0.27 -3.49
C CYS A 229 16.67 -1.14 -4.07
N ASN A 230 15.63 -1.70 -4.69
CA ASN A 230 15.69 -3.06 -5.22
C ASN A 230 16.09 -3.09 -6.69
N LYS A 231 17.39 -3.31 -6.95
CA LYS A 231 17.93 -3.40 -8.31
C LYS A 231 17.22 -4.47 -9.16
N SER A 232 16.92 -5.64 -8.60
CA SER A 232 16.28 -6.73 -9.35
C SER A 232 14.87 -6.34 -9.81
N LEU A 233 14.08 -5.75 -8.91
CA LEU A 233 12.74 -5.27 -9.25
C LEU A 233 12.80 -4.13 -10.25
N ARG A 234 13.74 -3.19 -10.07
CA ARG A 234 13.93 -2.08 -11.02
C ARG A 234 14.26 -2.57 -12.43
N GLU A 235 15.12 -3.59 -12.54
CA GLU A 235 15.47 -4.17 -13.84
C GLU A 235 14.27 -4.84 -14.51
N GLU A 236 13.47 -5.61 -13.77
CA GLU A 236 12.23 -6.19 -14.29
C GLU A 236 11.19 -5.12 -14.67
N CYS A 237 11.00 -4.09 -13.84
CA CYS A 237 10.11 -2.96 -14.16
C CYS A 237 10.53 -2.24 -15.45
N PHE A 238 11.83 -1.99 -15.66
CA PHE A 238 12.31 -1.37 -16.91
C PHE A 238 12.18 -2.28 -18.12
N ILE A 239 12.20 -3.61 -17.95
CA ILE A 239 11.90 -4.55 -19.02
C ILE A 239 10.41 -4.51 -19.37
N VAL A 240 9.52 -4.55 -18.37
CA VAL A 240 8.06 -4.48 -18.57
C VAL A 240 7.64 -3.17 -19.24
N LEU A 241 8.27 -2.06 -18.85
CA LEU A 241 8.02 -0.73 -19.45
C LEU A 241 8.68 -0.54 -20.82
N GLY A 242 9.41 -1.53 -21.34
CA GLY A 242 10.02 -1.47 -22.68
C GLY A 242 11.29 -0.62 -22.77
N PHE A 243 11.74 0.01 -21.69
CA PHE A 243 12.99 0.79 -21.63
C PHE A 243 14.24 -0.08 -21.77
N ARG A 244 14.14 -1.40 -21.53
CA ARG A 244 15.26 -2.33 -21.65
C ARG A 244 14.82 -3.65 -22.29
N LYS A 245 15.55 -4.12 -23.31
CA LYS A 245 15.33 -5.47 -23.85
C LYS A 245 15.81 -6.52 -22.85
N ARG A 246 15.01 -7.57 -22.66
CA ARG A 246 15.41 -8.76 -21.88
C ARG A 246 16.69 -9.31 -22.51
N ARG A 247 17.78 -9.39 -21.75
CA ARG A 247 18.97 -10.13 -22.20
C ARG A 247 18.57 -11.59 -22.29
N GLU A 248 18.41 -12.11 -23.50
CA GLU A 248 18.40 -13.55 -23.73
C GLU A 248 19.73 -14.10 -23.21
N ASN A 249 19.70 -14.78 -22.07
CA ASN A 249 20.85 -15.56 -21.64
C ASN A 249 21.04 -16.66 -22.68
N LYS A 250 22.04 -16.48 -23.54
CA LYS A 250 22.59 -17.50 -24.43
C LYS A 250 23.10 -18.67 -23.57
N LYS A 251 22.21 -19.59 -23.19
CA LYS A 251 22.61 -20.95 -22.81
C LYS A 251 22.92 -21.70 -24.09
N SER A 252 24.10 -21.45 -24.63
CA SER A 252 24.71 -22.30 -25.65
C SER A 252 26.20 -22.38 -25.40
N ILE A 253 26.59 -23.20 -24.43
CA ILE A 253 27.90 -23.85 -24.41
C ILE A 253 27.64 -25.37 -24.33
N SER A 254 27.59 -25.96 -25.52
CA SER A 254 28.08 -27.29 -25.89
C SER A 254 28.00 -28.41 -24.85
N ILE A 255 27.00 -29.28 -25.01
CA ILE A 255 27.30 -30.72 -25.01
C ILE A 255 27.00 -31.18 -26.43
N THR A 256 28.03 -31.07 -27.26
CA THR A 256 28.10 -31.71 -28.56
C THR A 256 27.90 -33.20 -28.36
N VAL A 257 26.90 -33.70 -29.07
CA VAL A 257 26.72 -35.08 -29.49
C VAL A 257 28.05 -35.84 -29.57
N SER A 258 28.27 -36.77 -28.63
CA SER A 258 29.10 -37.96 -28.85
C SER A 258 28.21 -39.17 -28.69
N LYS A 259 27.37 -39.39 -29.70
CA LYS A 259 26.66 -40.64 -29.94
C LYS A 259 27.20 -41.22 -31.26
N ALA A 260 28.42 -41.76 -31.21
CA ALA A 260 28.97 -42.61 -32.27
C ALA A 260 30.23 -43.37 -31.80
N SER A 261 30.01 -44.52 -31.14
CA SER A 261 30.74 -45.79 -31.34
C SER A 261 30.29 -46.75 -30.23
N SER A 262 29.22 -47.52 -30.44
CA SER A 262 29.28 -48.89 -31.01
C SER A 262 29.84 -49.94 -30.03
N ILE A 263 28.99 -50.93 -29.73
CA ILE A 263 29.31 -52.34 -29.42
C ILE A 263 29.41 -52.73 -27.91
N HIS A 264 28.32 -53.31 -27.40
CA HIS A 264 28.33 -54.41 -26.39
C HIS A 264 29.01 -55.67 -26.99
N PRO A 265 29.40 -56.74 -26.25
CA PRO A 265 29.29 -57.04 -24.81
C PRO A 265 30.54 -57.75 -24.18
N ARG A 266 30.59 -57.97 -22.85
CA ARG A 266 30.90 -59.30 -22.25
C ARG A 266 30.79 -59.35 -20.72
N LYS A 267 30.49 -60.58 -20.28
CA LYS A 267 30.12 -61.07 -18.95
C LYS A 267 31.34 -61.29 -18.01
N SER A 268 31.04 -61.21 -16.71
CA SER A 268 31.49 -62.04 -15.56
C SER A 268 32.98 -62.44 -15.39
N ILE A 269 33.53 -62.14 -14.21
CA ILE A 269 33.97 -63.08 -13.13
C ILE A 269 34.97 -62.32 -12.26
N ALA A 270 34.67 -62.19 -10.96
CA ALA A 270 35.66 -61.91 -9.93
C ALA A 270 35.87 -63.23 -9.16
N ILE A 271 37.14 -63.60 -9.03
CA ILE A 271 37.63 -64.60 -8.05
C ILE A 271 37.78 -63.88 -6.72
#